data_AF-A0A6J3C3K0-F1
#
_entry.id   AF-A0A6J3C3K0-F1
#
_cell.length_a   1.000
_cell.length_b   1.000
_cell.length_c   1.000
_cell.angle_alpha   90.00
_cell.angle_beta   90.00
_cell.angle_gamma   90.00
#
_symmetry.space_group_name_H-M   'P 1'
#
loop_
_entity.id
_entity.type
_entity.pdbx_description
1 polymer ?
#
loop_
_entity_poly.entity_id
_entity_poly.type
_entity_poly.pdbx_seq_one_letter_code
_entity_poly.pdbx_strand_id
1 'polypeptide(L)'
;MTSNVCRKKGNLCDRIPMDNPKYQPDKLPQPPEMPENVMLINSLFEANLSMRKLMCLISESKNTKHCLSEENPVVVYGECLEVYSCMAALLELGLAPSTIAFVEPFPPDDINALRVNCFNNETVDERVQANLEQLGIRVYRRCILFSWRQRNSRVIRLNLMAPLHAIRLPCFALFYYGLKAIDVNAFKAITECGLVYDGGLVVGPLFETNDPHVYGAGSCTRYSRRLHAARREHSYYCSEDVGEALARFFLQKLDPFVIGNPEADLTASELLPRYSSSLLAYKGSQVSVDDTNVPSATKIALSLERRINLTRWQPVMKFGSPILQCATLVGSMYYMKLRKPGPELPMEVQLSMPHQGHTLITDKSGNYFRLQLNDLHCVESVTCLSKKNFSTEVLSQLYGKHESFFNKLLARFEMGGIDDLYSFFTQPWMGALYQETFDELLRDINEQDVGTVYDLVKSRFTLVDETSKSIVTSRHSSVCSNIPSCGFGPKEAKNLGTFRSVIDRFVARRTSSAQIVTISSPVEVRRECGQGAAIRGEARAFWNAVGGDRIVMAHITRYLARNTVTNLHYATSKPEFI
;
A
#
# COMPACT_ATOMS: atom_id res chain seq x y z
N MET A 1 -8.57 16.24 36.89
CA MET A 1 -9.81 15.87 36.15
C MET A 1 -10.74 15.14 37.12
N THR A 2 -12.05 15.37 37.09
CA THR A 2 -13.02 14.71 37.99
C THR A 2 -13.73 13.58 37.22
N SER A 3 -13.84 12.39 37.80
CA SER A 3 -14.59 11.28 37.20
C SER A 3 -16.08 11.40 37.56
N ASN A 4 -16.97 11.09 36.60
CA ASN A 4 -18.42 11.16 36.80
C ASN A 4 -18.94 9.84 37.37
N VAL A 5 -19.21 9.80 38.67
CA VAL A 5 -19.97 8.71 39.30
C VAL A 5 -21.46 9.04 39.21
N CYS A 6 -22.14 8.58 38.16
CA CYS A 6 -23.59 8.76 38.04
C CYS A 6 -24.31 7.48 38.49
N ARG A 7 -24.65 7.38 39.79
CA ARG A 7 -25.58 6.35 40.30
C ARG A 7 -26.91 7.00 40.70
N LYS A 8 -27.94 6.72 39.89
CA LYS A 8 -29.39 6.99 40.08
C LYS A 8 -29.78 8.48 40.19
N LYS A 9 -30.86 8.85 39.47
CA LYS A 9 -31.49 10.17 39.51
C LYS A 9 -31.79 10.57 40.96
N GLY A 10 -31.13 11.61 41.47
CA GLY A 10 -31.57 12.33 42.67
C GLY A 10 -30.51 12.75 43.70
N ASN A 11 -29.29 12.20 43.69
CA ASN A 11 -28.28 12.55 44.71
C ASN A 11 -27.11 13.36 44.12
N LEU A 12 -26.62 14.35 44.87
CA LEU A 12 -25.39 15.08 44.54
C LEU A 12 -24.24 14.09 44.35
N CYS A 13 -23.60 14.14 43.19
CA CYS A 13 -22.40 13.35 42.93
C CYS A 13 -21.22 14.00 43.66
N ASP A 14 -20.79 13.38 44.77
CA ASP A 14 -19.54 13.77 45.44
C ASP A 14 -18.36 13.43 44.51
N ARG A 15 -17.84 14.46 43.83
CA ARG A 15 -16.68 14.33 42.94
C ARG A 15 -15.41 14.29 43.80
N ILE A 16 -14.82 13.10 43.93
CA ILE A 16 -13.53 12.93 44.59
C ILE A 16 -12.41 13.23 43.56
N PRO A 17 -11.43 14.10 43.86
CA PRO A 17 -10.26 14.29 43.02
C PRO A 17 -9.43 13.00 42.90
N MET A 18 -8.92 12.68 41.72
CA MET A 18 -8.12 11.44 41.49
C MET A 18 -6.84 11.38 42.32
N ASP A 19 -6.29 12.51 42.73
CA ASP A 19 -5.08 12.60 43.57
C ASP A 19 -5.35 12.27 45.05
N ASN A 20 -6.61 12.03 45.41
CA ASN A 20 -6.98 11.67 46.77
C ASN A 20 -6.58 10.21 47.04
N PRO A 21 -5.83 9.90 48.11
CA PRO A 21 -5.47 8.52 48.46
C PRO A 21 -6.67 7.61 48.78
N LYS A 22 -7.86 8.20 49.01
CA LYS A 22 -9.13 7.47 49.16
C LYS A 22 -9.81 7.12 47.83
N TYR A 23 -9.32 7.65 46.71
CA TYR A 23 -9.81 7.32 45.38
C TYR A 23 -9.41 5.87 45.08
N GLN A 24 -10.40 4.97 45.12
CA GLN A 24 -10.25 3.65 44.53
C GLN A 24 -10.87 3.72 43.14
N PRO A 25 -10.12 3.43 42.07
CA PRO A 25 -10.71 3.33 40.74
C PRO A 25 -11.80 2.26 40.78
N ASP A 26 -12.93 2.52 40.12
CA ASP A 26 -14.02 1.55 40.01
C ASP A 26 -13.45 0.21 39.50
N LYS A 27 -13.43 -0.80 40.37
CA LYS A 27 -13.09 -2.17 39.97
C LYS A 27 -14.26 -2.69 39.15
N LEU A 28 -14.07 -2.73 37.84
CA LEU A 28 -15.06 -3.32 36.96
C LEU A 28 -15.25 -4.81 37.28
N PRO A 29 -16.44 -5.38 37.04
CA PRO A 29 -16.56 -6.82 36.88
C PRO A 29 -15.50 -7.25 35.85
N GLN A 30 -14.76 -8.31 36.16
CA GLN A 30 -13.83 -8.88 35.19
C GLN A 30 -14.62 -9.21 33.91
N PRO A 31 -14.03 -8.97 32.72
CA PRO A 31 -14.67 -9.38 31.48
C PRO A 31 -15.04 -10.87 31.60
N PRO A 32 -16.21 -11.29 31.06
CA PRO A 32 -16.60 -12.69 31.13
C PRO A 32 -15.46 -13.55 30.59
N GLU A 33 -15.01 -14.50 31.41
CA GLU A 33 -13.88 -15.36 31.08
C GLU A 33 -14.24 -16.12 29.79
N MET A 34 -13.42 -15.93 28.75
CA MET A 34 -13.66 -16.56 27.48
C MET A 34 -13.58 -18.09 27.63
N PRO A 35 -14.48 -18.88 27.02
CA PRO A 35 -14.44 -20.33 27.15
C PRO A 35 -13.08 -20.89 26.71
N GLU A 36 -12.60 -21.92 27.40
CA GLU A 36 -11.24 -22.47 27.24
C GLU A 36 -10.93 -22.92 25.80
N ASN A 37 -11.94 -23.42 25.10
CA ASN A 37 -11.82 -23.95 23.74
C ASN A 37 -12.22 -22.95 22.65
N VAL A 38 -12.37 -21.67 23.00
CA VAL A 38 -12.54 -20.57 22.04
C VAL A 38 -11.21 -19.84 21.90
N MET A 39 -10.74 -19.70 20.67
CA MET A 39 -9.43 -19.18 20.32
C MET A 39 -9.60 -17.94 19.46
N LEU A 40 -9.10 -16.81 19.97
CA LEU A 40 -8.98 -15.55 19.25
C LEU A 40 -7.52 -15.36 18.89
N ILE A 41 -7.24 -15.10 17.61
CA ILE A 41 -5.88 -14.95 17.11
C ILE A 41 -5.73 -13.57 16.48
N ASN A 42 -4.97 -12.71 17.15
CA ASN A 42 -4.59 -11.39 16.69
C ASN A 42 -3.06 -11.22 16.59
N SER A 43 -2.29 -12.18 17.10
CA SER A 43 -0.82 -12.19 17.00
C SER A 43 -0.27 -13.59 16.80
N LEU A 44 0.97 -13.67 16.32
CA LEU A 44 1.72 -14.93 16.21
C LEU A 44 1.88 -15.61 17.59
N PHE A 45 2.03 -14.83 18.66
CA PHE A 45 2.10 -15.34 20.02
C PHE A 45 0.80 -16.05 20.44
N GLU A 46 -0.35 -15.40 20.20
CA GLU A 46 -1.67 -15.99 20.46
C GLU A 46 -1.96 -17.20 19.59
N ALA A 47 -1.51 -17.20 18.33
CA ALA A 47 -1.61 -18.37 17.44
C ALA A 47 -0.86 -19.57 18.05
N ASN A 48 0.40 -19.39 18.46
CA ASN A 48 1.20 -20.44 19.09
C ASN A 48 0.58 -20.93 20.41
N LEU A 49 0.07 -20.02 21.23
CA LEU A 49 -0.63 -20.37 22.47
C LEU A 49 -1.90 -21.19 22.19
N SER A 50 -2.67 -20.79 21.19
CA SER A 50 -3.91 -21.46 20.76
C SER A 50 -3.62 -22.86 20.23
N MET A 51 -2.57 -23.05 19.44
CA MET A 51 -2.13 -24.36 18.98
C MET A 51 -1.72 -25.29 20.14
N ARG A 52 -0.94 -24.78 21.11
CA ARG A 52 -0.58 -25.57 22.30
C ARG A 52 -1.81 -25.95 23.12
N LYS A 53 -2.73 -25.01 23.33
CA LYS A 53 -4.01 -25.27 24.00
C LYS A 53 -4.82 -26.35 23.27
N LEU A 54 -4.92 -26.27 21.94
CA LEU A 54 -5.60 -27.29 21.13
C LEU A 54 -4.98 -28.67 21.33
N MET A 55 -3.65 -28.76 21.31
CA MET A 55 -2.94 -30.03 21.54
C MET A 55 -3.20 -30.61 22.93
N CYS A 56 -3.24 -29.77 23.97
CA CYS A 56 -3.63 -30.20 25.31
C CYS A 56 -5.09 -30.70 25.35
N LEU A 57 -6.03 -29.99 24.70
CA LEU A 57 -7.43 -30.42 24.62
C LEU A 57 -7.55 -31.78 23.91
N ILE A 58 -6.79 -31.99 22.84
CA ILE A 58 -6.77 -33.26 22.11
C ILE A 58 -6.21 -34.39 22.98
N SER A 59 -5.16 -34.16 23.76
CA SER A 59 -4.56 -35.18 24.63
C SER A 59 -5.47 -35.57 25.80
N GLU A 60 -6.13 -34.60 26.43
CA GLU A 60 -7.08 -34.82 27.53
C GLU A 60 -8.33 -35.59 27.09
N SER A 61 -8.78 -35.37 25.85
CA SER A 61 -10.08 -35.88 25.38
C SER A 61 -10.03 -37.26 24.73
N LYS A 62 -8.84 -37.84 24.48
CA LYS A 62 -8.68 -39.12 23.75
C LYS A 62 -9.54 -40.28 24.26
N ASN A 63 -9.80 -40.34 25.57
CA ASN A 63 -10.55 -41.42 26.21
C ASN A 63 -11.98 -41.01 26.62
N THR A 64 -12.46 -39.86 26.16
CA THR A 64 -13.77 -39.32 26.52
C THR A 64 -14.75 -39.40 25.35
N LYS A 65 -16.06 -39.38 25.65
CA LYS A 65 -17.12 -39.27 24.63
C LYS A 65 -17.11 -37.94 23.84
N HIS A 66 -16.24 -37.01 24.20
CA HIS A 66 -16.09 -35.69 23.57
C HIS A 66 -14.75 -35.53 22.85
N CYS A 67 -14.16 -36.65 22.39
CA CYS A 67 -12.93 -36.62 21.60
C CYS A 67 -13.12 -35.88 20.26
N LEU A 68 -12.00 -35.45 19.70
CA LEU A 68 -11.94 -34.92 18.35
C LEU A 68 -12.39 -36.01 17.37
N SER A 69 -13.44 -35.75 16.63
CA SER A 69 -14.00 -36.68 15.65
C SER A 69 -14.75 -35.92 14.57
N GLU A 70 -15.18 -36.65 13.56
CA GLU A 70 -16.07 -36.14 12.52
C GLU A 70 -17.39 -35.57 13.08
N GLU A 71 -17.92 -36.14 14.16
CA GLU A 71 -19.15 -35.63 14.79
C GLU A 71 -18.88 -34.45 15.73
N ASN A 72 -17.62 -34.21 16.11
CA ASN A 72 -17.21 -33.15 17.03
C ASN A 72 -15.95 -32.45 16.48
N PRO A 73 -16.09 -31.64 15.43
CA PRO A 73 -14.98 -31.04 14.71
C PRO A 73 -14.39 -29.80 15.41
N VAL A 74 -13.17 -29.43 14.99
CA VAL A 74 -12.64 -28.07 15.18
C VAL A 74 -13.32 -27.16 14.18
N VAL A 75 -13.95 -26.09 14.67
CA VAL A 75 -14.66 -25.13 13.84
C VAL A 75 -13.79 -23.89 13.63
N VAL A 76 -13.64 -23.48 12.37
CA VAL A 76 -13.00 -22.21 12.01
C VAL A 76 -14.07 -21.30 11.42
N TYR A 77 -14.36 -20.17 12.08
CA TYR A 77 -15.42 -19.25 11.70
C TYR A 77 -14.83 -17.92 11.25
N GLY A 78 -15.20 -17.43 10.05
CA GLY A 78 -14.83 -16.09 9.60
C GLY A 78 -14.82 -15.91 8.08
N GLU A 79 -14.63 -14.66 7.64
CA GLU A 79 -14.59 -14.26 6.22
C GLU A 79 -13.29 -13.54 5.84
N CYS A 80 -12.20 -13.78 6.56
CA CYS A 80 -10.93 -13.14 6.31
C CYS A 80 -9.89 -14.13 5.80
N LEU A 81 -8.80 -13.61 5.21
CA LEU A 81 -7.74 -14.42 4.62
C LEU A 81 -7.08 -15.35 5.67
N GLU A 82 -6.99 -14.88 6.90
CA GLU A 82 -6.39 -15.57 8.04
C GLU A 82 -7.12 -16.89 8.40
N VAL A 83 -8.40 -17.04 8.04
CA VAL A 83 -9.15 -18.29 8.22
C VAL A 83 -8.52 -19.42 7.41
N TYR A 84 -8.16 -19.15 6.16
CA TYR A 84 -7.53 -20.14 5.29
C TYR A 84 -6.12 -20.50 5.77
N SER A 85 -5.37 -19.52 6.26
CA SER A 85 -4.07 -19.76 6.91
C SER A 85 -4.20 -20.61 8.18
N CYS A 86 -5.24 -20.36 8.99
CA CYS A 86 -5.52 -21.15 10.18
C CYS A 86 -5.82 -22.61 9.82
N MET A 87 -6.68 -22.84 8.82
CA MET A 87 -6.98 -24.19 8.34
C MET A 87 -5.74 -24.89 7.79
N ALA A 88 -4.89 -24.19 7.03
CA ALA A 88 -3.64 -24.74 6.54
C ALA A 88 -2.73 -25.18 7.70
N ALA A 89 -2.60 -24.34 8.74
CA ALA A 89 -1.82 -24.66 9.92
C ALA A 89 -2.39 -25.85 10.73
N LEU A 90 -3.72 -26.01 10.79
CA LEU A 90 -4.37 -27.16 11.43
C LEU A 90 -4.07 -28.47 10.66
N LEU A 91 -4.05 -28.43 9.33
CA LEU A 91 -3.67 -29.57 8.51
C LEU A 91 -2.18 -29.91 8.67
N GLU A 92 -1.31 -28.90 8.70
CA GLU A 92 0.13 -29.08 8.96
C GLU A 92 0.41 -29.64 10.35
N LEU A 93 -0.42 -29.31 11.34
CA LEU A 93 -0.40 -29.89 12.69
C LEU A 93 -0.77 -31.40 12.68
N GLY A 94 -1.35 -31.90 11.59
CA GLY A 94 -1.70 -33.30 11.40
C GLY A 94 -3.17 -33.63 11.70
N LEU A 95 -4.06 -32.62 11.80
CA LEU A 95 -5.49 -32.89 11.92
C LEU A 95 -6.04 -33.44 10.59
N ALA A 96 -6.90 -34.45 10.68
CA ALA A 96 -7.57 -34.99 9.50
C ALA A 96 -8.56 -33.95 8.93
N PRO A 97 -8.65 -33.77 7.60
CA PRO A 97 -9.56 -32.80 6.99
C PRO A 97 -11.03 -32.97 7.41
N SER A 98 -11.48 -34.21 7.63
CA SER A 98 -12.86 -34.51 8.04
C SER A 98 -13.20 -34.05 9.45
N THR A 99 -12.19 -33.75 10.28
CA THR A 99 -12.34 -33.21 11.64
C THR A 99 -12.36 -31.67 11.69
N ILE A 100 -12.24 -31.00 10.54
CA ILE A 100 -12.26 -29.55 10.42
C ILE A 100 -13.57 -29.12 9.75
N ALA A 101 -14.26 -28.16 10.37
CA ALA A 101 -15.44 -27.52 9.82
C ALA A 101 -15.16 -26.03 9.60
N PHE A 102 -15.23 -25.59 8.35
CA PHE A 102 -15.13 -24.18 7.98
C PHE A 102 -16.53 -23.57 7.92
N VAL A 103 -16.73 -22.44 8.58
CA VAL A 103 -17.97 -21.67 8.55
C VAL A 103 -17.68 -20.29 7.99
N GLU A 104 -18.15 -20.03 6.77
CA GLU A 104 -18.04 -18.74 6.10
C GLU A 104 -19.34 -17.96 6.31
N PRO A 105 -19.29 -16.78 6.95
CA PRO A 105 -20.48 -15.95 7.12
C PRO A 105 -21.01 -15.38 5.78
N PHE A 106 -22.28 -14.99 5.77
CA PHE A 106 -22.93 -14.23 4.67
C PHE A 106 -23.09 -12.78 5.14
N PRO A 107 -22.93 -11.77 4.28
CA PRO A 107 -22.64 -10.41 4.72
C PRO A 107 -23.94 -9.62 4.96
N PRO A 108 -23.81 -8.33 5.28
CA PRO A 108 -23.22 -7.71 6.47
C PRO A 108 -24.37 -7.07 7.29
N ASP A 109 -24.07 -6.27 8.31
CA ASP A 109 -25.11 -5.47 9.00
C ASP A 109 -25.91 -4.54 8.04
N ASP A 110 -25.43 -4.33 6.80
CA ASP A 110 -26.08 -3.55 5.74
C ASP A 110 -26.67 -4.44 4.63
N ILE A 111 -28.00 -4.57 4.63
CA ILE A 111 -28.80 -5.39 3.71
C ILE A 111 -28.51 -5.08 2.23
N ASN A 112 -28.02 -3.88 1.90
CA ASN A 112 -27.77 -3.45 0.52
C ASN A 112 -26.35 -3.73 0.01
N ALA A 113 -25.43 -4.18 0.88
CA ALA A 113 -24.06 -4.42 0.48
C ALA A 113 -23.95 -5.67 -0.40
N LEU A 114 -23.20 -5.55 -1.50
CA LEU A 114 -22.85 -6.68 -2.35
C LEU A 114 -22.00 -7.68 -1.55
N ARG A 115 -22.25 -8.97 -1.74
CA ARG A 115 -21.33 -9.99 -1.24
C ARG A 115 -20.03 -9.93 -2.02
N VAL A 116 -18.95 -9.71 -1.30
CA VAL A 116 -17.59 -9.77 -1.82
C VAL A 116 -16.85 -10.84 -1.03
N ASN A 117 -16.31 -11.83 -1.72
CA ASN A 117 -15.45 -12.84 -1.07
C ASN A 117 -14.15 -12.17 -0.55
N CYS A 118 -13.46 -12.80 0.40
CA CYS A 118 -12.27 -12.21 1.03
C CYS A 118 -11.11 -11.93 0.07
N PHE A 119 -11.06 -12.64 -1.06
CA PHE A 119 -10.07 -12.45 -2.10
C PHE A 119 -10.40 -11.27 -3.01
N ASN A 120 -11.66 -10.82 -3.01
CA ASN A 120 -12.27 -9.92 -3.98
C ASN A 120 -12.03 -10.39 -5.43
N ASN A 121 -12.00 -11.70 -5.66
CA ASN A 121 -11.73 -12.31 -6.96
C ASN A 121 -12.41 -13.67 -7.03
N GLU A 122 -13.38 -13.82 -7.92
CA GLU A 122 -14.20 -15.04 -8.01
C GLU A 122 -13.39 -16.25 -8.50
N THR A 123 -12.51 -16.07 -9.48
CA THR A 123 -11.66 -17.16 -9.98
C THR A 123 -10.74 -17.71 -8.89
N VAL A 124 -10.26 -16.86 -7.98
CA VAL A 124 -9.47 -17.30 -6.83
C VAL A 124 -10.36 -18.01 -5.82
N ASP A 125 -11.53 -17.45 -5.46
CA ASP A 125 -12.46 -18.10 -4.54
C ASP A 125 -12.84 -19.49 -5.02
N GLU A 126 -13.29 -19.64 -6.27
CA GLU A 126 -13.66 -20.91 -6.88
C GLU A 126 -12.57 -21.98 -6.75
N ARG A 127 -11.31 -21.62 -7.02
CA ARG A 127 -10.17 -22.55 -6.88
C ARG A 127 -9.91 -22.96 -5.45
N VAL A 128 -10.01 -22.01 -4.53
CA VAL A 128 -9.81 -22.27 -3.11
C VAL A 128 -10.94 -23.17 -2.58
N GLN A 129 -12.19 -22.89 -2.94
CA GLN A 129 -13.33 -23.73 -2.56
C GLN A 129 -13.20 -25.15 -3.15
N ALA A 130 -12.86 -25.28 -4.44
CA ALA A 130 -12.63 -26.58 -5.05
C ALA A 130 -11.50 -27.37 -4.36
N ASN A 131 -10.46 -26.68 -3.88
CA ASN A 131 -9.38 -27.30 -3.10
C ASN A 131 -9.87 -27.80 -1.74
N LEU A 132 -10.68 -27.01 -1.03
CA LEU A 132 -11.28 -27.40 0.25
C LEU A 132 -12.18 -28.64 0.10
N GLU A 133 -13.00 -28.67 -0.94
CA GLU A 133 -13.87 -29.82 -1.27
C GLU A 133 -13.05 -31.06 -1.60
N GLN A 134 -11.99 -30.91 -2.41
CA GLN A 134 -11.10 -32.01 -2.77
C GLN A 134 -10.41 -32.65 -1.55
N LEU A 135 -10.07 -31.84 -0.54
CA LEU A 135 -9.47 -32.33 0.71
C LEU A 135 -10.48 -32.94 1.67
N GLY A 136 -11.79 -32.76 1.44
CA GLY A 136 -12.84 -33.28 2.30
C GLY A 136 -13.09 -32.45 3.56
N ILE A 137 -12.78 -31.15 3.54
CA ILE A 137 -13.13 -30.22 4.62
C ILE A 137 -14.62 -29.89 4.53
N ARG A 138 -15.30 -29.86 5.68
CA ARG A 138 -16.73 -29.53 5.72
C ARG A 138 -16.93 -28.03 5.67
N VAL A 139 -17.49 -27.52 4.59
CA VAL A 139 -17.71 -26.08 4.38
C VAL A 139 -19.18 -25.72 4.56
N TYR A 140 -19.44 -24.78 5.48
CA TYR A 140 -20.75 -24.17 5.70
C TYR A 140 -20.70 -22.72 5.22
N ARG A 141 -21.10 -22.48 3.98
CA ARG A 141 -21.20 -21.12 3.44
C ARG A 141 -22.50 -20.46 3.89
N ARG A 142 -22.47 -19.13 3.95
CA ARG A 142 -23.62 -18.27 4.22
C ARG A 142 -24.27 -18.48 5.60
N CYS A 143 -23.45 -18.75 6.62
CA CYS A 143 -23.92 -19.12 7.95
C CYS A 143 -23.43 -18.12 9.00
N ILE A 144 -24.36 -17.49 9.74
CA ILE A 144 -24.02 -16.53 10.79
C ILE A 144 -24.02 -17.24 12.15
N LEU A 145 -22.98 -17.02 12.95
CA LEU A 145 -22.96 -17.50 14.33
C LEU A 145 -23.92 -16.66 15.19
N PHE A 146 -25.03 -17.24 15.62
CA PHE A 146 -26.04 -16.55 16.45
C PHE A 146 -25.76 -16.70 17.95
N SER A 147 -25.42 -17.91 18.40
CA SER A 147 -25.06 -18.19 19.79
C SER A 147 -24.29 -19.49 19.90
N TRP A 148 -23.65 -19.73 21.04
CA TRP A 148 -23.07 -21.02 21.39
C TRP A 148 -23.69 -21.59 22.66
N ARG A 149 -23.69 -22.92 22.77
CA ARG A 149 -24.04 -23.63 24.01
C ARG A 149 -22.76 -24.01 24.72
N GLN A 150 -22.62 -23.52 25.94
CA GLN A 150 -21.50 -23.81 26.82
C GLN A 150 -21.90 -24.85 27.88
N ARG A 151 -20.96 -25.73 28.23
CA ARG A 151 -21.05 -26.63 29.37
C ARG A 151 -19.76 -26.49 30.17
N ASN A 152 -19.85 -26.14 31.45
CA ASN A 152 -18.70 -25.75 32.27
C ASN A 152 -17.93 -24.60 31.60
N SER A 153 -16.62 -24.75 31.36
CA SER A 153 -15.76 -23.78 30.69
C SER A 153 -15.61 -24.01 29.18
N ARG A 154 -16.34 -24.98 28.58
CA ARG A 154 -16.17 -25.36 27.17
C ARG A 154 -17.44 -25.19 26.35
N VAL A 155 -17.29 -24.65 25.14
CA VAL A 155 -18.33 -24.62 24.11
C VAL A 155 -18.51 -26.02 23.56
N ILE A 156 -19.75 -26.53 23.55
CA ILE A 156 -20.06 -27.88 23.05
C ILE A 156 -20.78 -27.86 21.71
N ARG A 157 -21.49 -26.77 21.39
CA ARG A 157 -22.27 -26.62 20.16
C ARG A 157 -22.39 -25.15 19.77
N LEU A 158 -22.41 -24.91 18.47
CA LEU A 158 -22.67 -23.62 17.84
C LEU A 158 -24.06 -23.65 17.20
N ASN A 159 -24.81 -22.58 17.40
CA ASN A 159 -26.08 -22.34 16.71
C ASN A 159 -25.80 -21.36 15.57
N LEU A 160 -25.78 -21.88 14.35
CA LEU A 160 -25.59 -21.13 13.14
C LEU A 160 -26.95 -20.85 12.49
N MET A 161 -27.11 -19.67 11.93
CA MET A 161 -28.29 -19.28 11.17
C MET A 161 -27.92 -19.20 9.69
N ALA A 162 -28.53 -20.07 8.89
CA ALA A 162 -28.53 -19.97 7.43
C ALA A 162 -29.81 -19.24 7.00
N PRO A 163 -29.90 -18.72 5.76
CA PRO A 163 -31.05 -17.91 5.31
C PRO A 163 -32.42 -18.58 5.48
N LEU A 164 -32.48 -19.91 5.43
CA LEU A 164 -33.74 -20.66 5.45
C LEU A 164 -33.87 -21.65 6.62
N HIS A 165 -32.83 -21.85 7.44
CA HIS A 165 -32.87 -22.80 8.55
C HIS A 165 -31.77 -22.56 9.58
N ALA A 166 -31.96 -23.08 10.79
CA ALA A 166 -30.96 -23.07 11.85
C ALA A 166 -30.14 -24.37 11.82
N ILE A 167 -28.82 -24.25 11.87
CA ILE A 167 -27.87 -25.37 11.90
C ILE A 167 -27.28 -25.46 13.31
N ARG A 168 -27.30 -26.66 13.90
CA ARG A 168 -26.66 -26.93 15.19
C ARG A 168 -25.39 -27.75 14.96
N LEU A 169 -24.24 -27.11 15.08
CA LEU A 169 -22.94 -27.72 14.81
C LEU A 169 -22.24 -28.07 16.12
N PRO A 170 -21.94 -29.34 16.42
CA PRO A 170 -21.06 -29.70 17.54
C PRO A 170 -19.68 -29.05 17.36
N CYS A 171 -19.03 -28.73 18.47
CA CYS A 171 -17.76 -27.98 18.46
C CYS A 171 -16.82 -28.52 19.52
N PHE A 172 -15.66 -29.01 19.06
CA PHE A 172 -14.56 -29.40 19.94
C PHE A 172 -13.73 -28.19 20.36
N ALA A 173 -13.37 -27.35 19.39
CA ALA A 173 -12.71 -26.06 19.58
C ALA A 173 -13.18 -25.09 18.50
N LEU A 174 -13.19 -23.80 18.80
CA LEU A 174 -13.61 -22.73 17.90
C LEU A 174 -12.47 -21.74 17.70
N PHE A 175 -12.00 -21.61 16.46
CA PHE A 175 -11.18 -20.49 16.02
C PHE A 175 -12.09 -19.42 15.43
N TYR A 176 -12.14 -18.25 16.08
CA TYR A 176 -13.07 -17.18 15.70
C TYR A 176 -12.32 -16.00 15.07
N TYR A 177 -12.61 -15.79 13.79
CA TYR A 177 -12.13 -14.71 12.93
C TYR A 177 -13.29 -13.88 12.37
N GLY A 178 -14.29 -13.63 13.23
CA GLY A 178 -15.43 -12.78 12.87
C GLY A 178 -15.09 -11.29 13.01
N LEU A 179 -15.91 -10.59 13.78
CA LEU A 179 -15.83 -9.14 13.94
C LEU A 179 -14.46 -8.68 14.49
N LYS A 180 -13.81 -7.80 13.75
CA LYS A 180 -12.64 -7.04 14.21
C LYS A 180 -13.13 -5.84 15.03
N ALA A 181 -12.85 -5.85 16.33
CA ALA A 181 -13.24 -4.79 17.25
C ALA A 181 -12.06 -4.36 18.13
N ILE A 182 -12.21 -3.20 18.75
CA ILE A 182 -11.25 -2.70 19.75
C ILE A 182 -11.26 -3.60 20.99
N ASP A 183 -10.08 -3.81 21.59
CA ASP A 183 -9.97 -4.47 22.88
C ASP A 183 -10.79 -3.71 23.95
N VAL A 184 -11.47 -4.45 24.82
CA VAL A 184 -12.37 -3.88 25.83
C VAL A 184 -11.60 -2.97 26.79
N ASN A 185 -10.36 -3.32 27.16
CA ASN A 185 -9.56 -2.51 28.06
C ASN A 185 -9.05 -1.25 27.35
N ALA A 186 -8.66 -1.35 26.08
CA ALA A 186 -8.29 -0.19 25.28
C ALA A 186 -9.45 0.79 25.11
N PHE A 187 -10.65 0.29 24.77
CA PHE A 187 -11.86 1.11 24.65
C PHE A 187 -12.21 1.82 25.96
N LYS A 188 -12.13 1.06 27.07
CA LYS A 188 -12.33 1.60 28.40
C LYS A 188 -11.34 2.72 28.71
N ALA A 189 -10.04 2.48 28.50
CA ALA A 189 -8.99 3.46 28.76
C ALA A 189 -9.22 4.76 27.97
N ILE A 190 -9.54 4.66 26.68
CA ILE A 190 -9.85 5.82 25.83
C ILE A 190 -11.03 6.61 26.41
N THR A 191 -12.11 5.91 26.78
CA THR A 191 -13.33 6.54 27.28
C THR A 191 -13.13 7.19 28.66
N GLU A 192 -12.42 6.52 29.56
CA GLU A 192 -12.14 7.01 30.92
C GLU A 192 -11.16 8.18 30.93
N CYS A 193 -10.21 8.22 29.99
CA CYS A 193 -9.32 9.36 29.80
C CYS A 193 -10.03 10.59 29.18
N GLY A 194 -11.32 10.50 28.85
CA GLY A 194 -12.06 11.60 28.22
C GLY A 194 -11.62 11.87 26.79
N LEU A 195 -11.03 10.87 26.11
CA LEU A 195 -10.67 10.97 24.71
C LEU A 195 -11.93 10.73 23.85
N VAL A 196 -12.01 11.45 22.73
CA VAL A 196 -13.17 11.33 21.82
C VAL A 196 -13.08 10.02 21.04
N TYR A 197 -14.14 9.21 21.10
CA TYR A 197 -14.28 7.96 20.37
C TYR A 197 -15.54 7.95 19.50
N ASP A 198 -15.39 7.67 18.19
CA ASP A 198 -16.48 7.62 17.21
C ASP A 198 -16.31 6.41 16.28
N GLY A 199 -16.38 5.21 16.84
CA GLY A 199 -16.01 3.96 16.16
C GLY A 199 -14.50 3.78 15.96
N GLY A 200 -13.72 4.67 16.57
CA GLY A 200 -12.26 4.72 16.57
C GLY A 200 -11.81 5.95 17.37
N LEU A 201 -10.56 5.97 17.82
CA LEU A 201 -9.95 7.13 18.49
C LEU A 201 -9.91 8.30 17.51
N VAL A 202 -10.59 9.40 17.87
CA VAL A 202 -10.70 10.56 16.98
C VAL A 202 -9.41 11.37 17.01
N VAL A 203 -8.82 11.56 15.83
CA VAL A 203 -7.57 12.29 15.64
C VAL A 203 -7.72 13.43 14.64
N GLY A 204 -6.85 14.44 14.79
CA GLY A 204 -6.65 15.52 13.84
C GLY A 204 -5.72 15.14 12.69
N PRO A 205 -5.38 16.09 11.80
CA PRO A 205 -4.52 15.84 10.64
C PRO A 205 -3.07 15.46 11.00
N LEU A 206 -2.60 15.76 12.22
CA LEU A 206 -1.25 15.49 12.72
C LEU A 206 -1.28 14.47 13.88
N PHE A 207 -2.19 13.50 13.81
CA PHE A 207 -2.34 12.40 14.77
C PHE A 207 -2.75 12.82 16.19
N GLU A 208 -3.04 14.10 16.42
CA GLU A 208 -3.38 14.65 17.73
C GLU A 208 -4.80 14.29 18.14
N THR A 209 -5.01 13.97 19.41
CA THR A 209 -6.36 13.80 19.97
C THR A 209 -6.88 15.12 20.55
N ASN A 210 -7.99 15.10 21.30
CA ASN A 210 -8.43 16.26 22.07
C ASN A 210 -7.49 16.62 23.24
N ASP A 211 -6.62 15.70 23.65
CA ASP A 211 -5.53 15.99 24.59
C ASP A 211 -4.24 16.29 23.80
N PRO A 212 -3.60 17.46 24.00
CA PRO A 212 -2.36 17.84 23.29
C PRO A 212 -1.16 16.90 23.50
N HIS A 213 -1.20 16.07 24.54
CA HIS A 213 -0.14 15.13 24.90
C HIS A 213 -0.43 13.69 24.47
N VAL A 214 -1.63 13.42 23.97
CA VAL A 214 -2.02 12.09 23.50
C VAL A 214 -2.22 12.09 21.99
N TYR A 215 -1.55 11.15 21.33
CA TYR A 215 -1.57 10.98 19.88
C TYR A 215 -2.08 9.58 19.52
N GLY A 216 -2.70 9.45 18.35
CA GLY A 216 -3.23 8.19 17.85
C GLY A 216 -2.85 7.94 16.39
N ALA A 217 -2.42 6.72 16.09
CA ALA A 217 -2.21 6.24 14.73
C ALA A 217 -2.71 4.80 14.54
N GLY A 218 -2.91 4.38 13.29
CA GLY A 218 -3.26 3.00 12.94
C GLY A 218 -4.76 2.72 12.79
N SER A 219 -5.11 1.45 12.62
CA SER A 219 -6.45 0.99 12.23
C SER A 219 -7.57 1.36 13.21
N CYS A 220 -7.23 1.58 14.48
CA CYS A 220 -8.19 1.97 15.52
C CYS A 220 -8.48 3.48 15.57
N THR A 221 -7.95 4.27 14.64
CA THR A 221 -8.10 5.73 14.62
C THR A 221 -9.03 6.19 13.51
N ARG A 222 -9.69 7.32 13.75
CA ARG A 222 -10.57 7.99 12.79
C ARG A 222 -10.30 9.48 12.76
N TYR A 223 -10.37 10.07 11.58
CA TYR A 223 -10.28 11.52 11.47
C TYR A 223 -11.55 12.19 12.02
N SER A 224 -11.37 13.35 12.64
CA SER A 224 -12.50 14.20 13.02
C SER A 224 -13.43 14.47 11.84
N ARG A 225 -14.75 14.35 12.04
CA ARG A 225 -15.77 14.55 10.98
C ARG A 225 -15.64 15.90 10.27
N ARG A 226 -15.10 16.93 10.95
CA ARG A 226 -14.84 18.26 10.37
C ARG A 226 -13.89 18.23 9.17
N LEU A 227 -13.03 17.21 9.09
CA LEU A 227 -12.02 17.07 8.03
C LEU A 227 -12.60 16.45 6.76
N HIS A 228 -13.83 15.92 6.81
CA HIS A 228 -14.48 15.22 5.70
C HIS A 228 -13.58 14.13 5.07
N ALA A 229 -12.80 13.45 5.90
CA ALA A 229 -11.73 12.54 5.50
C ALA A 229 -12.06 11.04 5.71
N ALA A 230 -13.34 10.67 5.74
CA ALA A 230 -13.77 9.28 6.00
C ALA A 230 -13.21 8.25 5.00
N ARG A 231 -12.94 8.66 3.75
CA ARG A 231 -12.31 7.79 2.72
C ARG A 231 -10.77 7.75 2.80
N ARG A 232 -10.20 8.36 3.84
CA ARG A 232 -8.76 8.49 4.08
C ARG A 232 -8.40 8.05 5.50
N GLU A 233 -9.18 7.18 6.13
CA GLU A 233 -8.81 6.63 7.44
C GLU A 233 -7.53 5.81 7.37
N HIS A 234 -6.76 5.78 8.47
CA HIS A 234 -5.51 5.03 8.58
C HIS A 234 -5.68 3.51 8.32
N SER A 235 -6.87 2.96 8.54
CA SER A 235 -7.21 1.56 8.24
C SER A 235 -7.08 1.20 6.76
N TYR A 236 -7.12 2.18 5.86
CA TYR A 236 -6.99 2.00 4.42
C TYR A 236 -5.56 2.12 3.90
N TYR A 237 -4.57 2.28 4.78
CA TYR A 237 -3.18 2.52 4.42
C TYR A 237 -2.24 1.51 5.09
N CYS A 238 -1.02 1.39 4.57
CA CYS A 238 0.01 0.56 5.18
C CYS A 238 0.35 1.09 6.57
N SER A 239 0.27 0.23 7.60
CA SER A 239 0.52 0.62 8.99
C SER A 239 1.94 1.12 9.23
N GLU A 240 2.91 0.61 8.48
CA GLU A 240 4.30 1.06 8.56
C GLU A 240 4.43 2.52 8.11
N ASP A 241 3.79 2.91 7.00
CA ASP A 241 3.83 4.29 6.51
C ASP A 241 3.20 5.26 7.52
N VAL A 242 2.06 4.87 8.11
CA VAL A 242 1.37 5.66 9.12
C VAL A 242 2.25 5.80 10.38
N GLY A 243 2.89 4.71 10.80
CA GLY A 243 3.80 4.69 11.95
C GLY A 243 5.05 5.53 11.71
N GLU A 244 5.65 5.43 10.53
CA GLU A 244 6.82 6.21 10.13
C GLU A 244 6.50 7.71 10.08
N ALA A 245 5.30 8.07 9.60
CA ALA A 245 4.84 9.45 9.60
C ALA A 245 4.67 10.02 11.02
N LEU A 246 4.06 9.23 11.93
CA LEU A 246 3.97 9.61 13.34
C LEU A 246 5.35 9.74 13.99
N ALA A 247 6.28 8.84 13.67
CA ALA A 247 7.64 8.88 14.20
C ALA A 247 8.39 10.13 13.72
N ARG A 248 8.32 10.50 12.43
CA ARG A 248 8.91 11.73 11.91
C ARG A 248 8.33 12.98 12.58
N PHE A 249 7.03 12.99 12.82
CA PHE A 249 6.39 14.07 13.56
C PHE A 249 6.93 14.19 14.99
N PHE A 250 7.16 13.07 15.67
CA PHE A 250 7.80 13.10 16.99
C PHE A 250 9.26 13.51 16.96
N LEU A 251 10.02 13.16 15.92
CA LEU A 251 11.39 13.66 15.75
C LEU A 251 11.40 15.19 15.68
N GLN A 252 10.50 15.81 14.93
CA GLN A 252 10.39 17.28 14.87
C GLN A 252 10.05 17.91 16.22
N LYS A 253 9.34 17.20 17.10
CA LYS A 253 8.92 17.71 18.42
C LYS A 253 9.91 17.44 19.55
N LEU A 254 10.63 16.33 19.47
CA LEU A 254 11.45 15.80 20.58
C LEU A 254 12.95 15.95 20.33
N ASP A 255 13.39 16.02 19.07
CA ASP A 255 14.81 16.10 18.75
C ASP A 255 15.31 17.56 18.82
N PRO A 256 16.16 17.91 19.81
CA PRO A 256 16.71 19.26 19.93
C PRO A 256 17.53 19.71 18.72
N PHE A 257 18.08 18.76 17.94
CA PHE A 257 18.87 19.07 16.74
C PHE A 257 18.01 19.36 15.51
N VAL A 258 16.76 18.89 15.49
CA VAL A 258 15.80 19.12 14.39
C VAL A 258 14.98 20.38 14.61
N ILE A 259 14.64 20.70 15.87
CA ILE A 259 13.83 21.88 16.26
C ILE A 259 14.41 23.21 15.74
N GLY A 260 15.73 23.29 15.52
CA GLY A 260 16.42 24.49 15.04
C GLY A 260 16.50 24.65 13.52
N ASN A 261 16.03 23.70 12.71
CA ASN A 261 16.25 23.70 11.26
C ASN A 261 14.96 24.06 10.48
N PRO A 262 14.84 25.29 9.92
CA PRO A 262 13.62 25.77 9.26
C PRO A 262 13.26 25.04 7.95
N GLU A 263 14.17 24.24 7.40
CA GLU A 263 13.91 23.43 6.19
C GLU A 263 13.14 22.12 6.49
N ALA A 264 13.10 21.65 7.74
CA ALA A 264 12.46 20.39 8.11
C ALA A 264 10.92 20.46 8.10
N ASP A 265 10.35 21.65 8.31
CA ASP A 265 8.89 21.88 8.43
C ASP A 265 8.11 21.67 7.11
N LEU A 266 8.80 21.70 5.96
CA LEU A 266 8.16 21.61 4.64
C LEU A 266 7.84 20.17 4.20
N THR A 267 8.38 19.17 4.90
CA THR A 267 8.37 17.76 4.45
C THR A 267 7.17 16.94 4.93
N ALA A 268 6.38 17.46 5.88
CA ALA A 268 5.24 16.72 6.45
C ALA A 268 4.11 16.41 5.44
N SER A 269 4.07 17.12 4.29
CA SER A 269 3.04 16.90 3.25
C SER A 269 3.49 15.98 2.11
N GLU A 270 4.76 15.59 2.04
CA GLU A 270 5.31 14.79 0.95
C GLU A 270 5.97 13.53 1.50
N LEU A 271 5.15 12.60 2.02
CA LEU A 271 5.58 11.21 2.11
C LEU A 271 5.73 10.69 0.68
N LEU A 272 6.97 10.65 0.19
CA LEU A 272 7.29 9.95 -1.05
C LEU A 272 6.94 8.46 -0.82
N PRO A 273 6.08 7.85 -1.66
CA PRO A 273 5.75 6.44 -1.49
C PRO A 273 7.02 5.60 -1.69
N ARG A 274 7.30 4.65 -0.77
CA ARG A 274 8.43 3.70 -0.88
C ARG A 274 8.44 2.93 -2.21
N TYR A 275 7.30 2.83 -2.88
CA TYR A 275 7.11 2.04 -4.10
C TYR A 275 6.75 2.88 -5.34
N SER A 276 6.78 4.22 -5.27
CA SER A 276 6.43 5.06 -6.43
C SER A 276 7.68 5.45 -7.21
N SER A 277 8.15 4.55 -8.07
CA SER A 277 9.17 4.88 -9.08
C SER A 277 8.63 5.81 -10.17
N SER A 278 7.31 5.92 -10.32
CA SER A 278 6.65 7.04 -10.98
C SER A 278 6.82 8.28 -10.12
N LEU A 279 8.02 8.86 -10.12
CA LEU A 279 8.32 10.13 -9.46
C LEU A 279 7.44 11.29 -9.96
N LEU A 280 6.56 11.08 -10.94
CA LEU A 280 5.50 11.98 -11.41
C LEU A 280 4.38 12.27 -10.39
N ALA A 281 4.61 12.09 -9.08
CA ALA A 281 3.70 12.58 -8.07
C ALA A 281 3.48 14.09 -8.30
N TYR A 282 2.26 14.42 -8.71
CA TYR A 282 1.83 15.75 -9.05
C TYR A 282 1.97 16.64 -7.82
N LYS A 283 2.91 17.60 -7.82
CA LYS A 283 2.92 18.70 -6.84
C LYS A 283 1.62 19.46 -7.01
N GLY A 284 0.65 19.19 -6.13
CA GLY A 284 -0.58 19.97 -6.06
C GLY A 284 -0.21 21.43 -5.85
N SER A 285 -0.75 22.30 -6.70
CA SER A 285 -0.49 23.74 -6.74
C SER A 285 -0.49 24.35 -5.34
N GLN A 286 0.67 24.81 -4.86
CA GLN A 286 0.68 25.82 -3.82
C GLN A 286 0.19 27.12 -4.44
N VAL A 287 -0.94 27.62 -3.94
CA VAL A 287 -1.33 29.01 -4.14
C VAL A 287 -0.32 29.84 -3.35
N SER A 288 0.67 30.40 -4.03
CA SER A 288 1.52 31.46 -3.50
C SER A 288 0.64 32.70 -3.32
N VAL A 289 0.24 32.98 -2.08
CA VAL A 289 -0.22 34.32 -1.73
C VAL A 289 1.02 35.13 -1.44
N ASP A 290 1.36 36.02 -2.36
CA ASP A 290 2.38 37.04 -2.16
C ASP A 290 1.95 37.97 -1.02
N ASP A 291 2.56 37.84 0.15
CA ASP A 291 2.53 38.89 1.18
C ASP A 291 3.97 39.23 1.56
N THR A 292 4.47 40.27 0.91
CA THR A 292 5.77 40.87 1.19
C THR A 292 5.71 41.69 2.49
N ASN A 293 6.80 41.62 3.26
CA ASN A 293 7.22 42.55 4.32
C ASN A 293 6.62 42.42 5.74
N VAL A 294 7.06 41.44 6.55
CA VAL A 294 7.13 41.55 8.04
C VAL A 294 8.24 40.60 8.59
N PRO A 295 9.11 41.03 9.54
CA PRO A 295 10.28 40.27 10.01
C PRO A 295 9.97 38.97 10.78
N SER A 296 10.91 38.03 10.68
CA SER A 296 10.72 36.57 10.78
C SER A 296 10.69 35.94 12.18
N ALA A 297 10.88 36.70 13.27
CA ALA A 297 10.97 36.11 14.62
C ALA A 297 9.61 35.99 15.34
N THR A 298 8.62 36.83 14.99
CA THR A 298 7.32 36.87 15.68
C THR A 298 6.25 35.97 15.02
N LYS A 299 6.58 35.32 13.88
CA LYS A 299 5.65 34.44 13.15
C LYS A 299 5.49 33.05 13.79
N ILE A 300 6.48 32.55 14.52
CA ILE A 300 6.50 31.14 14.96
C ILE A 300 5.52 30.92 16.12
N ALA A 301 5.52 31.78 17.14
CA ALA A 301 4.64 31.63 18.30
C ALA A 301 3.14 31.86 17.96
N LEU A 302 2.84 32.74 17.00
CA LEU A 302 1.46 33.09 16.64
C LEU A 302 0.84 32.15 15.57
N SER A 303 1.61 31.26 14.95
CA SER A 303 1.12 30.38 13.88
C SER A 303 0.53 29.04 14.37
N LEU A 304 0.86 28.63 15.60
CA LEU A 304 0.29 27.42 16.21
C LEU A 304 -1.07 27.73 16.88
N GLU A 305 -1.17 28.86 17.59
CA GLU A 305 -2.41 29.25 18.29
C GLU A 305 -3.51 29.76 17.34
N ARG A 306 -3.14 30.40 16.22
CA ARG A 306 -4.12 30.98 15.29
C ARG A 306 -4.70 29.97 14.28
N ARG A 307 -4.24 28.72 14.25
CA ARG A 307 -4.89 27.63 13.46
C ARG A 307 -6.13 27.04 14.14
N ILE A 308 -6.39 27.40 15.39
CA ILE A 308 -7.49 26.85 16.20
C ILE A 308 -8.86 27.46 15.81
N ASN A 309 -8.89 28.60 15.09
CA ASN A 309 -10.13 29.35 14.82
C ASN A 309 -10.47 29.63 13.35
N LEU A 310 -10.06 28.76 12.41
CA LEU A 310 -10.51 28.90 11.01
C LEU A 310 -11.28 27.67 10.55
N THR A 311 -12.55 27.89 10.20
CA THR A 311 -13.47 27.02 9.45
C THR A 311 -12.97 26.75 8.03
N ARG A 312 -11.68 26.48 7.86
CA ARG A 312 -11.04 26.20 6.58
C ARG A 312 -10.72 24.72 6.53
N TRP A 313 -11.04 24.09 5.40
CA TRP A 313 -10.68 22.70 5.14
C TRP A 313 -9.18 22.49 5.34
N GLN A 314 -8.82 21.50 6.15
CA GLN A 314 -7.43 21.12 6.40
C GLN A 314 -7.14 19.80 5.67
N PRO A 315 -6.09 19.75 4.81
CA PRO A 315 -5.70 18.51 4.17
C PRO A 315 -5.20 17.51 5.21
N VAL A 316 -5.64 16.26 5.08
CA VAL A 316 -5.06 15.13 5.80
C VAL A 316 -3.89 14.53 5.03
N MET A 317 -3.02 13.84 5.76
CA MET A 317 -1.86 13.16 5.19
C MET A 317 -2.26 12.14 4.11
N LYS A 318 -1.39 11.97 3.11
CA LYS A 318 -1.56 10.99 2.04
C LYS A 318 -0.49 9.92 2.17
N PHE A 319 -0.90 8.67 2.10
CA PHE A 319 0.01 7.53 2.06
C PHE A 319 -0.13 6.83 0.70
N GLY A 320 1.00 6.41 0.14
CA GLY A 320 1.08 5.90 -1.23
C GLY A 320 1.60 4.47 -1.36
N SER A 321 2.14 3.86 -0.30
CA SER A 321 2.61 2.48 -0.37
C SER A 321 1.44 1.52 -0.58
N PRO A 322 1.66 0.42 -1.32
CA PRO A 322 0.63 -0.57 -1.58
C PRO A 322 0.27 -1.32 -0.30
N ILE A 323 -0.89 -1.95 -0.33
CA ILE A 323 -1.29 -2.93 0.68
C ILE A 323 -1.00 -4.31 0.12
N LEU A 324 -0.10 -5.01 0.79
CA LEU A 324 0.25 -6.40 0.54
C LEU A 324 -0.51 -7.31 1.49
N GLN A 325 -1.25 -8.27 0.94
CA GLN A 325 -1.87 -9.37 1.66
C GLN A 325 -1.30 -10.67 1.09
N CYS A 326 -0.77 -11.53 1.95
CA CYS A 326 -0.27 -12.84 1.57
C CYS A 326 -0.76 -13.90 2.53
N ALA A 327 -0.93 -15.13 2.02
CA ALA A 327 -1.31 -16.26 2.84
C ALA A 327 -0.88 -17.59 2.22
N THR A 328 -0.56 -18.53 3.10
CA THR A 328 -0.50 -19.95 2.75
C THR A 328 -1.89 -20.51 2.93
N LEU A 329 -2.56 -20.79 1.83
CA LEU A 329 -3.86 -21.40 1.80
C LEU A 329 -3.77 -22.91 1.97
N VAL A 330 -4.92 -23.51 2.22
CA VAL A 330 -5.10 -24.95 2.37
C VAL A 330 -4.58 -25.69 1.12
N GLY A 331 -3.93 -26.84 1.33
CA GLY A 331 -3.36 -27.65 0.26
C GLY A 331 -2.06 -27.10 -0.34
N SER A 332 -1.28 -26.37 0.46
CA SER A 332 0.02 -25.78 0.07
C SER A 332 -0.08 -24.84 -1.14
N MET A 333 -1.18 -24.07 -1.21
CA MET A 333 -1.34 -23.01 -2.21
C MET A 333 -0.88 -21.68 -1.63
N TYR A 334 -0.10 -20.93 -2.40
CA TYR A 334 0.42 -19.63 -2.02
C TYR A 334 -0.39 -18.53 -2.71
N TYR A 335 -0.89 -17.59 -1.91
CA TYR A 335 -1.69 -16.47 -2.37
C TYR A 335 -1.03 -15.14 -2.03
N MET A 336 -1.10 -14.21 -2.97
CA MET A 336 -0.68 -12.83 -2.78
C MET A 336 -1.66 -11.89 -3.49
N LYS A 337 -1.98 -10.80 -2.81
CA LYS A 337 -2.72 -9.67 -3.35
C LYS A 337 -2.02 -8.38 -2.97
N LEU A 338 -1.64 -7.64 -4.00
CA LEU A 338 -1.05 -6.33 -3.91
C LEU A 338 -2.04 -5.35 -4.51
N ARG A 339 -2.39 -4.30 -3.78
CA ARG A 339 -3.33 -3.28 -4.26
C ARG A 339 -2.91 -1.88 -3.86
N LYS A 340 -3.43 -0.90 -4.58
CA LYS A 340 -3.33 0.50 -4.18
C LYS A 340 -3.92 0.74 -2.77
N PRO A 341 -3.36 1.71 -2.03
CA PRO A 341 -3.95 2.14 -0.77
C PRO A 341 -5.30 2.81 -1.00
N GLY A 342 -6.13 2.82 0.04
CA GLY A 342 -7.48 3.35 0.00
C GLY A 342 -8.56 2.29 0.21
N PRO A 343 -9.83 2.73 0.24
CA PRO A 343 -10.97 1.85 0.39
C PRO A 343 -11.02 0.88 -0.79
N GLU A 344 -11.22 -0.39 -0.47
CA GLU A 344 -11.32 -1.44 -1.48
C GLU A 344 -12.70 -1.43 -2.13
N LEU A 345 -12.72 -1.44 -3.46
CA LEU A 345 -13.95 -1.58 -4.24
C LEU A 345 -14.09 -3.03 -4.69
N PRO A 346 -15.32 -3.56 -4.80
CA PRO A 346 -15.55 -4.87 -5.43
C PRO A 346 -14.91 -4.90 -6.82
N MET A 347 -14.22 -5.99 -7.15
CA MET A 347 -13.46 -6.12 -8.39
C MET A 347 -14.33 -5.91 -9.63
N GLU A 348 -15.54 -6.47 -9.66
CA GLU A 348 -16.48 -6.29 -10.76
C GLU A 348 -16.87 -4.82 -10.96
N VAL A 349 -17.09 -4.10 -9.85
CA VAL A 349 -17.35 -2.65 -9.89
C VAL A 349 -16.13 -1.93 -10.44
N GLN A 350 -14.93 -2.27 -9.97
CA GLN A 350 -13.69 -1.69 -10.48
C GLN A 350 -13.51 -1.92 -11.97
N LEU A 351 -13.85 -3.11 -12.46
CA LEU A 351 -13.77 -3.47 -13.88
C LEU A 351 -14.80 -2.75 -14.75
N SER A 352 -15.87 -2.24 -14.15
CA SER A 352 -16.90 -1.46 -14.87
C SER A 352 -16.58 0.04 -14.93
N MET A 353 -15.60 0.52 -14.15
CA MET A 353 -15.29 1.94 -14.09
C MET A 353 -14.65 2.44 -15.39
N PRO A 354 -14.98 3.67 -15.83
CA PRO A 354 -14.28 4.29 -16.94
C PRO A 354 -12.83 4.55 -16.52
N HIS A 355 -11.89 4.37 -17.44
CA HIS A 355 -10.46 4.66 -17.20
C HIS A 355 -9.89 3.76 -16.08
N GLN A 356 -9.97 2.45 -16.30
CA GLN A 356 -9.42 1.42 -15.39
C GLN A 356 -8.04 0.91 -15.82
N GLY A 357 -7.51 1.40 -16.95
CA GLY A 357 -6.32 0.87 -17.62
C GLY A 357 -6.50 -0.54 -18.21
N HIS A 358 -5.49 -1.39 -18.04
CA HIS A 358 -5.37 -2.70 -18.71
C HIS A 358 -5.25 -3.84 -17.70
N THR A 359 -5.97 -4.95 -17.95
CA THR A 359 -5.87 -6.18 -17.16
C THR A 359 -5.12 -7.25 -17.94
N LEU A 360 -4.01 -7.76 -17.41
CA LEU A 360 -3.25 -8.85 -18.00
C LEU A 360 -3.41 -10.09 -17.11
N ILE A 361 -3.83 -11.21 -17.69
CA ILE A 361 -4.11 -12.45 -16.94
C ILE A 361 -3.37 -13.61 -17.62
N THR A 362 -2.59 -14.35 -16.84
CA THR A 362 -2.04 -15.65 -17.25
C THR A 362 -2.53 -16.72 -16.30
N ASP A 363 -3.05 -17.80 -16.87
CA ASP A 363 -3.55 -18.95 -16.14
C ASP A 363 -3.04 -20.23 -16.77
N LYS A 364 -1.87 -20.70 -16.31
CA LYS A 364 -1.20 -21.89 -16.86
C LYS A 364 -0.80 -22.84 -15.75
N SER A 365 -1.04 -24.14 -15.98
CA SER A 365 -0.65 -25.22 -15.07
C SER A 365 -1.18 -25.07 -13.63
N GLY A 366 -2.36 -24.45 -13.47
CA GLY A 366 -2.97 -24.19 -12.16
C GLY A 366 -2.40 -22.97 -11.43
N ASN A 367 -1.50 -22.20 -12.06
CA ASN A 367 -0.98 -20.95 -11.53
C ASN A 367 -1.72 -19.79 -12.17
N TYR A 368 -2.37 -18.98 -11.33
CA TYR A 368 -3.09 -17.79 -11.71
C TYR A 368 -2.25 -16.55 -11.38
N PHE A 369 -2.08 -15.67 -12.36
CA PHE A 369 -1.44 -14.37 -12.20
C PHE A 369 -2.31 -13.33 -12.89
N ARG A 370 -2.68 -12.28 -12.16
CA ARG A 370 -3.40 -11.12 -12.67
C ARG A 370 -2.63 -9.86 -12.35
N LEU A 371 -2.36 -9.05 -13.36
CA LEU A 371 -1.72 -7.75 -13.25
C LEU A 371 -2.68 -6.67 -13.75
N GLN A 372 -2.90 -5.63 -12.95
CA GLN A 372 -3.64 -4.44 -13.37
C GLN A 372 -2.67 -3.29 -13.60
N LEU A 373 -2.74 -2.71 -14.79
CA LEU A 373 -2.15 -1.41 -15.13
C LEU A 373 -3.25 -0.35 -15.03
N ASN A 374 -2.94 0.82 -14.50
CA ASN A 374 -3.84 1.98 -14.55
C ASN A 374 -3.77 2.68 -15.92
N ASP A 375 -4.53 3.77 -16.12
CA ASP A 375 -4.52 4.51 -17.41
C ASP A 375 -3.19 5.21 -17.73
N LEU A 376 -2.33 5.32 -16.72
CA LEU A 376 -0.96 5.82 -16.88
C LEU A 376 0.02 4.68 -17.15
N HIS A 377 -0.47 3.46 -17.40
CA HIS A 377 0.32 2.25 -17.63
C HIS A 377 1.29 1.90 -16.48
N CYS A 378 0.99 2.34 -15.25
CA CYS A 378 1.70 1.92 -14.05
C CYS A 378 0.98 0.74 -13.40
N VAL A 379 1.74 -0.18 -12.82
CA VAL A 379 1.21 -1.31 -12.06
C VAL A 379 0.46 -0.80 -10.83
N GLU A 380 -0.83 -1.10 -10.76
CA GLU A 380 -1.74 -0.66 -9.69
C GLU A 380 -2.14 -1.83 -8.77
N SER A 381 -2.24 -3.04 -9.30
CA SER A 381 -2.51 -4.22 -8.49
C SER A 381 -1.95 -5.50 -9.10
N VAL A 382 -1.61 -6.46 -8.24
CA VAL A 382 -1.13 -7.79 -8.60
C VAL A 382 -1.93 -8.81 -7.77
N THR A 383 -2.43 -9.87 -8.40
CA THR A 383 -3.06 -10.99 -7.69
C THR A 383 -2.46 -12.30 -8.20
N CYS A 384 -1.93 -13.08 -7.27
CA CYS A 384 -1.19 -14.31 -7.55
C CYS A 384 -1.78 -15.45 -6.73
N LEU A 385 -1.98 -16.60 -7.38
CA LEU A 385 -2.30 -17.86 -6.74
C LEU A 385 -1.51 -18.97 -7.43
N SER A 386 -0.71 -19.72 -6.68
CA SER A 386 0.17 -20.77 -7.22
C SER A 386 0.35 -21.90 -6.23
N LYS A 387 0.55 -23.14 -6.71
CA LYS A 387 0.99 -24.26 -5.86
C LYS A 387 2.48 -24.24 -5.56
N LYS A 388 3.26 -23.57 -6.42
CA LYS A 388 4.69 -23.34 -6.20
C LYS A 388 4.88 -22.08 -5.37
N ASN A 389 5.79 -22.14 -4.40
CA ASN A 389 6.16 -20.97 -3.63
C ASN A 389 6.80 -19.90 -4.54
N PHE A 390 6.50 -18.63 -4.26
CA PHE A 390 7.04 -17.48 -4.95
C PHE A 390 7.33 -16.36 -3.94
N SER A 391 8.30 -15.50 -4.24
CA SER A 391 8.65 -14.40 -3.34
C SER A 391 7.64 -13.26 -3.46
N THR A 392 6.92 -12.98 -2.37
CA THR A 392 5.98 -11.87 -2.27
C THR A 392 6.70 -10.51 -2.23
N GLU A 393 7.90 -10.48 -1.65
CA GLU A 393 8.74 -9.28 -1.58
C GLU A 393 9.15 -8.82 -2.98
N VAL A 394 9.62 -9.76 -3.80
CA VAL A 394 10.02 -9.51 -5.20
C VAL A 394 8.85 -8.97 -6.02
N LEU A 395 7.68 -9.61 -5.94
CA LEU A 395 6.51 -9.17 -6.70
C LEU A 395 5.91 -7.86 -6.17
N SER A 396 6.13 -7.52 -4.88
CA SER A 396 5.67 -6.26 -4.31
C SER A 396 6.37 -5.05 -4.94
N GLN A 397 7.61 -5.23 -5.40
CA GLN A 397 8.39 -4.21 -6.09
C GLN A 397 7.83 -3.87 -7.48
N LEU A 398 6.90 -4.65 -8.03
CA LEU A 398 6.28 -4.30 -9.32
C LEU A 398 5.37 -3.07 -9.21
N TYR A 399 4.77 -2.85 -8.03
CA TYR A 399 3.81 -1.77 -7.81
C TYR A 399 4.39 -0.40 -8.12
N GLY A 400 3.58 0.47 -8.71
CA GLY A 400 3.95 1.85 -9.04
C GLY A 400 4.91 1.99 -10.24
N LYS A 401 5.54 0.90 -10.70
CA LYS A 401 6.43 0.95 -11.87
C LYS A 401 5.63 0.96 -13.17
N HIS A 402 6.07 1.78 -14.13
CA HIS A 402 5.47 1.86 -15.46
C HIS A 402 5.81 0.62 -16.31
N GLU A 403 4.91 0.20 -17.20
CA GLU A 403 5.09 -0.99 -18.07
C GLU A 403 6.38 -0.98 -18.90
N SER A 404 6.95 0.21 -19.13
CA SER A 404 8.21 0.39 -19.88
C SER A 404 9.42 -0.17 -19.14
N PHE A 405 9.40 -0.19 -17.80
CA PHE A 405 10.43 -0.88 -17.00
C PHE A 405 10.44 -2.39 -17.26
N PHE A 406 9.30 -2.92 -17.71
CA PHE A 406 9.10 -4.34 -17.95
C PHE A 406 9.16 -4.68 -19.45
N ASN A 407 10.11 -4.07 -20.17
CA ASN A 407 10.35 -4.34 -21.59
C ASN A 407 9.10 -4.18 -22.50
N LYS A 408 8.33 -3.10 -22.29
CA LYS A 408 7.04 -2.84 -22.97
C LYS A 408 6.07 -4.01 -22.78
N LEU A 409 5.78 -4.29 -21.51
CA LEU A 409 5.00 -5.45 -21.08
C LEU A 409 3.68 -5.62 -21.83
N LEU A 410 2.86 -4.57 -21.90
CA LEU A 410 1.55 -4.62 -22.54
C LEU A 410 1.64 -5.01 -24.01
N ALA A 411 2.51 -4.35 -24.77
CA ALA A 411 2.70 -4.66 -26.19
C ALA A 411 3.16 -6.12 -26.40
N ARG A 412 4.09 -6.63 -25.59
CA ARG A 412 4.53 -8.03 -25.67
C ARG A 412 3.43 -9.02 -25.30
N PHE A 413 2.61 -8.67 -24.32
CA PHE A 413 1.48 -9.48 -23.89
C PHE A 413 0.41 -9.55 -25.00
N GLU A 414 0.05 -8.42 -25.59
CA GLU A 414 -0.91 -8.33 -26.71
C GLU A 414 -0.42 -9.08 -27.96
N MET A 415 0.89 -9.09 -28.22
CA MET A 415 1.49 -9.88 -29.29
C MET A 415 1.60 -11.39 -28.97
N GLY A 416 1.15 -11.85 -27.80
CA GLY A 416 1.28 -13.25 -27.38
C GLY A 416 2.71 -13.69 -27.08
N GLY A 417 3.64 -12.75 -26.89
CA GLY A 417 5.04 -13.03 -26.56
C GLY A 417 5.28 -13.37 -25.08
N ILE A 418 4.25 -13.28 -24.24
CA ILE A 418 4.30 -13.60 -22.81
C ILE A 418 3.29 -14.69 -22.52
N ASP A 419 3.82 -15.89 -22.26
CA ASP A 419 3.03 -17.08 -21.98
C ASP A 419 2.61 -17.21 -20.51
N ASP A 420 3.53 -16.92 -19.59
CA ASP A 420 3.32 -17.04 -18.15
C ASP A 420 4.03 -15.89 -17.44
N LEU A 421 3.27 -15.06 -16.72
CA LEU A 421 3.79 -13.89 -16.01
C LEU A 421 4.73 -14.27 -14.87
N TYR A 422 4.55 -15.43 -14.22
CA TYR A 422 5.51 -15.90 -13.23
C TYR A 422 6.87 -16.11 -13.88
N SER A 423 6.93 -16.85 -14.99
CA SER A 423 8.17 -17.08 -15.74
C SER A 423 8.81 -15.78 -16.22
N PHE A 424 8.01 -14.82 -16.68
CA PHE A 424 8.46 -13.53 -17.20
C PHE A 424 9.13 -12.67 -16.11
N PHE A 425 8.48 -12.53 -14.96
CA PHE A 425 9.02 -11.73 -13.85
C PHE A 425 10.17 -12.40 -13.09
N THR A 426 10.40 -13.69 -13.31
CA THR A 426 11.54 -14.43 -12.73
C THR A 426 12.77 -14.42 -13.65
N GLN A 427 12.72 -13.73 -14.80
CA GLN A 427 13.86 -13.67 -15.72
C GLN A 427 15.05 -12.90 -15.13
N PRO A 428 16.30 -13.28 -15.44
CA PRO A 428 17.52 -12.69 -14.85
C PRO A 428 17.63 -11.17 -14.92
N TRP A 429 17.14 -10.54 -16.00
CA TRP A 429 17.21 -9.09 -16.19
C TRP A 429 16.34 -8.31 -15.20
N MET A 430 15.34 -8.95 -14.58
CA MET A 430 14.50 -8.36 -13.54
C MET A 430 15.26 -8.13 -12.23
N GLY A 431 16.37 -8.84 -12.01
CA GLY A 431 17.10 -8.82 -10.73
C GLY A 431 17.49 -7.43 -10.25
N ALA A 432 17.86 -6.52 -11.15
CA ALA A 432 18.20 -5.14 -10.81
C ALA A 432 16.99 -4.33 -10.32
N LEU A 433 15.78 -4.62 -10.83
CA LEU A 433 14.55 -3.91 -10.45
C LEU A 433 14.04 -4.28 -9.05
N TYR A 434 14.51 -5.41 -8.52
CA TYR A 434 14.11 -5.94 -7.21
C TYR A 434 15.02 -5.53 -6.06
N GLN A 435 16.14 -4.86 -6.35
CA GLN A 435 17.04 -4.37 -5.32
C GLN A 435 16.49 -3.08 -4.71
N GLU A 436 16.55 -2.95 -3.38
CA GLU A 436 16.13 -1.73 -2.67
C GLU A 436 16.92 -0.49 -3.11
N THR A 437 18.20 -0.66 -3.47
CA THR A 437 19.07 0.41 -3.96
C THR A 437 18.64 0.94 -5.34
N PHE A 438 17.73 0.26 -6.05
CA PHE A 438 17.26 0.70 -7.36
C PHE A 438 16.55 2.06 -7.29
N ASP A 439 15.88 2.36 -6.17
CA ASP A 439 15.23 3.66 -6.00
C ASP A 439 16.25 4.79 -5.81
N GLU A 440 17.43 4.48 -5.27
CA GLU A 440 18.55 5.44 -5.23
C GLU A 440 19.06 5.75 -6.64
N LEU A 441 19.17 4.74 -7.51
CA LEU A 441 19.52 4.94 -8.92
C LEU A 441 18.50 5.86 -9.61
N LEU A 442 17.21 5.64 -9.37
CA LEU A 442 16.16 6.49 -9.94
C LEU A 442 16.24 7.92 -9.40
N ARG A 443 16.49 8.09 -8.10
CA ARG A 443 16.66 9.41 -7.48
C ARG A 443 17.87 10.13 -8.09
N ASP A 444 19.01 9.47 -8.18
CA ASP A 444 20.24 10.00 -8.78
C ASP A 444 19.99 10.48 -10.22
N ILE A 445 19.26 9.70 -11.04
CA ILE A 445 18.92 10.08 -12.41
C ILE A 445 18.00 11.32 -12.44
N ASN A 446 17.01 11.39 -11.54
CA ASN A 446 16.03 12.49 -11.53
C ASN A 446 16.60 13.80 -10.98
N GLU A 447 17.55 13.71 -10.05
CA GLU A 447 18.24 14.85 -9.43
C GLU A 447 19.42 15.35 -10.27
N GLN A 448 19.88 14.56 -11.26
CA GLN A 448 20.94 14.97 -12.16
C GLN A 448 20.55 16.27 -12.90
N ASP A 449 21.40 17.28 -12.80
CA ASP A 449 21.26 18.53 -13.52
C ASP A 449 21.55 18.34 -15.02
N VAL A 450 20.62 18.81 -15.84
CA VAL A 450 20.67 18.68 -17.31
C VAL A 450 21.74 19.61 -17.90
N GLY A 451 22.05 20.72 -17.22
CA GLY A 451 23.06 21.71 -17.65
C GLY A 451 24.49 21.16 -17.56
N THR A 452 24.86 20.61 -16.40
CA THR A 452 26.19 20.00 -16.20
C THR A 452 26.48 18.84 -17.15
N VAL A 453 25.46 18.07 -17.56
CA VAL A 453 25.60 16.99 -18.54
C VAL A 453 25.93 17.52 -19.93
N TYR A 454 25.24 18.57 -20.39
CA TYR A 454 25.49 19.15 -21.71
C TYR A 454 26.95 19.60 -21.84
N ASP A 455 27.52 20.18 -20.78
CA ASP A 455 28.92 20.62 -20.73
C ASP A 455 29.92 19.46 -20.59
N LEU A 456 29.58 18.39 -19.85
CA LEU A 456 30.38 17.16 -19.74
C LEU A 456 30.44 16.36 -21.05
N VAL A 457 29.31 16.28 -21.77
CA VAL A 457 29.24 15.63 -23.09
C VAL A 457 29.99 16.47 -24.11
N LYS A 458 29.83 17.80 -24.10
CA LYS A 458 30.54 18.70 -25.02
C LYS A 458 32.06 18.63 -24.82
N SER A 459 32.53 18.62 -23.58
CA SER A 459 33.96 18.53 -23.25
C SER A 459 34.59 17.17 -23.55
N ARG A 460 33.85 16.06 -23.41
CA ARG A 460 34.36 14.73 -23.84
C ARG A 460 34.43 14.56 -25.35
N PHE A 461 33.53 15.18 -26.11
CA PHE A 461 33.54 15.06 -27.58
C PHE A 461 34.58 15.97 -28.25
N THR A 462 34.90 17.13 -27.68
CA THR A 462 36.01 17.96 -28.17
C THR A 462 37.36 17.26 -28.06
N LEU A 463 37.56 16.42 -27.04
CA LEU A 463 38.81 15.65 -26.86
C LEU A 463 38.95 14.47 -27.83
N VAL A 464 37.86 13.93 -28.36
CA VAL A 464 37.89 12.79 -29.29
C VAL A 464 38.12 13.27 -30.74
N ASP A 465 37.58 14.43 -31.12
CA ASP A 465 37.72 14.96 -32.49
C ASP A 465 39.14 15.51 -32.80
N GLU A 466 39.88 16.01 -31.79
CA GLU A 466 41.26 16.50 -31.98
C GLU A 466 42.27 15.39 -32.31
N THR A 467 41.99 14.15 -31.91
CA THR A 467 42.86 13.01 -32.23
C THR A 467 42.69 12.49 -33.66
N SER A 468 41.69 12.98 -34.41
CA SER A 468 41.31 12.43 -35.72
C SER A 468 41.48 13.39 -36.91
N LYS A 469 41.90 14.65 -36.69
CA LYS A 469 42.03 15.64 -37.79
C LYS A 469 43.25 16.56 -37.66
N SER A 470 44.42 16.06 -38.03
CA SER A 470 45.47 16.88 -38.66
C SER A 470 46.45 16.02 -39.48
N ILE A 471 45.94 15.42 -40.55
CA ILE A 471 46.72 15.06 -41.75
C ILE A 471 46.07 15.79 -42.94
N VAL A 472 46.87 16.66 -43.55
CA VAL A 472 46.82 17.21 -44.92
C VAL A 472 45.93 18.44 -45.21
N THR A 473 46.61 19.29 -45.98
CA THR A 473 46.52 20.70 -46.33
C THR A 473 45.82 21.01 -47.66
N SER A 474 45.23 22.22 -47.75
CA SER A 474 45.12 23.13 -48.92
C SER A 474 44.31 22.64 -50.15
N ARG A 475 43.64 23.43 -51.00
CA ARG A 475 43.64 24.87 -51.34
C ARG A 475 42.44 25.17 -52.31
N HIS A 476 42.03 26.45 -52.38
CA HIS A 476 41.29 27.18 -53.45
C HIS A 476 39.74 27.30 -53.50
N SER A 477 39.27 28.44 -52.96
CA SER A 477 38.47 29.54 -53.57
C SER A 477 37.43 29.29 -54.67
N SER A 478 36.18 29.74 -54.46
CA SER A 478 35.66 31.06 -54.91
C SER A 478 34.15 31.21 -54.63
N VAL A 479 33.67 32.46 -54.74
CA VAL A 479 32.57 33.12 -54.05
C VAL A 479 31.24 33.06 -54.82
N CYS A 480 30.10 32.91 -54.13
CA CYS A 480 28.95 33.83 -54.29
C CYS A 480 27.88 33.67 -53.18
N SER A 481 27.26 34.81 -52.90
CA SER A 481 26.65 35.29 -51.66
C SER A 481 25.14 35.03 -51.48
N ASN A 482 24.71 35.19 -50.22
CA ASN A 482 23.42 35.74 -49.72
C ASN A 482 22.30 34.79 -49.27
N ILE A 483 22.29 34.44 -47.97
CA ILE A 483 21.07 34.35 -47.12
C ILE A 483 21.46 34.80 -45.68
N PRO A 484 20.64 35.57 -44.94
CA PRO A 484 21.06 36.25 -43.71
C PRO A 484 21.32 35.29 -42.55
N SER A 485 22.47 35.49 -41.92
CA SER A 485 22.88 34.88 -40.66
C SER A 485 22.00 35.32 -39.49
N CYS A 486 21.40 34.37 -38.77
CA CYS A 486 21.08 34.55 -37.35
C CYS A 486 22.09 33.73 -36.55
N GLY A 487 22.94 34.44 -35.82
CA GLY A 487 24.17 33.93 -35.22
C GLY A 487 23.97 32.79 -34.23
N PHE A 488 24.70 31.69 -34.45
CA PHE A 488 25.08 30.75 -33.40
C PHE A 488 26.30 31.30 -32.67
N GLY A 489 26.07 32.24 -31.75
CA GLY A 489 26.98 32.46 -30.63
C GLY A 489 26.73 31.40 -29.55
N PRO A 490 27.71 31.06 -28.69
CA PRO A 490 27.50 30.13 -27.59
C PRO A 490 26.50 30.75 -26.63
N LYS A 491 25.25 30.27 -26.65
CA LYS A 491 24.26 30.65 -25.66
C LYS A 491 24.78 30.16 -24.30
N GLU A 492 24.98 31.09 -23.37
CA GLU A 492 25.23 30.83 -21.96
C GLU A 492 24.31 29.71 -21.47
N ALA A 493 24.85 28.82 -20.65
CA ALA A 493 24.12 27.73 -20.02
C ALA A 493 22.95 28.32 -19.22
N LYS A 494 21.78 28.43 -19.87
CA LYS A 494 20.52 28.66 -19.17
C LYS A 494 20.40 27.52 -18.19
N ASN A 495 20.20 27.84 -16.92
CA ASN A 495 20.00 26.87 -15.85
C ASN A 495 18.76 26.02 -16.20
N LEU A 496 18.98 24.88 -16.88
CA LEU A 496 17.91 24.04 -17.45
C LEU A 496 17.13 23.34 -16.33
N GLY A 497 17.78 23.18 -15.18
CA GLY A 497 17.30 22.51 -13.98
C GLY A 497 17.56 21.00 -14.03
N THR A 498 17.14 20.30 -12.98
CA THR A 498 17.21 18.83 -12.90
C THR A 498 16.24 18.16 -13.87
N PHE A 499 16.48 16.89 -14.22
CA PHE A 499 15.53 16.09 -15.02
C PHE A 499 14.11 16.19 -14.46
N ARG A 500 13.96 16.12 -13.14
CA ARG A 500 12.67 16.30 -12.45
C ARG A 500 12.02 17.65 -12.77
N SER A 501 12.77 18.74 -12.68
CA SER A 501 12.23 20.09 -12.94
C SER A 501 11.81 20.31 -14.39
N VAL A 502 12.50 19.66 -15.34
CA VAL A 502 12.15 19.70 -16.76
C VAL A 502 10.85 18.95 -17.01
N ILE A 503 10.71 17.76 -16.41
CA ILE A 503 9.49 16.97 -16.46
C ILE A 503 8.32 17.78 -15.87
N ASP A 504 8.50 18.39 -14.71
CA ASP A 504 7.46 19.19 -14.05
C ASP A 504 7.06 20.42 -14.90
N ARG A 505 8.02 21.07 -15.57
CA ARG A 505 7.75 22.19 -16.49
C ARG A 505 6.97 21.73 -17.73
N PHE A 506 7.29 20.56 -18.26
CA PHE A 506 6.57 19.96 -19.39
C PHE A 506 5.12 19.67 -19.04
N VAL A 507 4.87 19.14 -17.84
CA VAL A 507 3.53 18.88 -17.31
C VAL A 507 2.78 20.18 -17.00
N ALA A 508 3.42 21.15 -16.31
CA ALA A 508 2.80 22.40 -15.87
C ALA A 508 2.44 23.36 -17.02
N ARG A 509 3.21 23.36 -18.12
CA ARG A 509 2.89 24.15 -19.34
C ARG A 509 1.51 23.85 -19.91
N ARG A 510 0.94 22.67 -19.63
CA ARG A 510 -0.39 22.28 -20.12
C ARG A 510 -1.53 22.55 -19.17
N THR A 511 -1.32 22.51 -17.86
CA THR A 511 -2.41 22.93 -16.94
C THR A 511 -2.65 24.43 -16.94
N SER A 512 -1.67 25.22 -17.35
CA SER A 512 -1.81 26.66 -17.56
C SER A 512 -2.35 27.02 -18.96
N SER A 513 -2.25 26.11 -19.94
CA SER A 513 -2.85 26.24 -21.26
C SER A 513 -4.07 25.33 -21.41
N ALA A 514 -5.08 25.55 -20.57
CA ALA A 514 -6.45 25.16 -20.87
C ALA A 514 -6.99 25.99 -22.04
N GLN A 515 -6.34 25.89 -23.21
CA GLN A 515 -7.10 25.95 -24.45
C GLN A 515 -7.95 24.70 -24.44
N ILE A 516 -9.25 24.93 -24.32
CA ILE A 516 -10.30 23.99 -24.66
C ILE A 516 -9.99 23.52 -26.08
N VAL A 517 -9.24 22.43 -26.21
CA VAL A 517 -9.28 21.62 -27.43
C VAL A 517 -10.66 20.97 -27.37
N THR A 518 -11.62 21.61 -28.03
CA THR A 518 -12.85 20.95 -28.46
C THR A 518 -12.44 19.61 -29.06
N ILE A 519 -12.81 18.53 -28.37
CA ILE A 519 -12.57 17.15 -28.82
C ILE A 519 -13.46 16.94 -30.04
N SER A 520 -12.98 17.35 -31.20
CA SER A 520 -13.53 16.95 -32.50
C SER A 520 -12.84 15.65 -32.92
N SER A 521 -13.22 14.56 -32.24
CA SER A 521 -13.30 13.17 -32.71
C SER A 521 -13.12 12.19 -31.53
N PRO A 522 -13.96 11.16 -31.42
CA PRO A 522 -13.67 10.05 -30.54
C PRO A 522 -12.54 9.22 -31.19
N VAL A 523 -11.61 8.69 -30.39
CA VAL A 523 -10.56 7.73 -30.82
C VAL A 523 -9.24 8.35 -31.33
N GLU A 524 -8.59 9.24 -30.56
CA GLU A 524 -7.11 9.20 -30.49
C GLU A 524 -6.72 8.17 -29.42
N VAL A 525 -6.60 6.90 -29.85
CA VAL A 525 -6.11 5.82 -28.98
C VAL A 525 -4.73 6.20 -28.45
N ARG A 526 -4.59 6.28 -27.14
CA ARG A 526 -3.30 6.34 -26.46
C ARG A 526 -2.62 4.98 -26.63
N ARG A 527 -1.94 4.78 -27.77
CA ARG A 527 -1.39 3.46 -28.17
C ARG A 527 -0.10 3.07 -27.46
N GLU A 528 0.62 4.04 -26.87
CA GLU A 528 1.91 3.81 -26.21
C GLU A 528 2.07 4.80 -25.04
N CYS A 529 2.40 4.28 -23.84
CA CYS A 529 2.70 5.01 -22.59
C CYS A 529 1.64 6.03 -22.11
N GLY A 530 0.37 5.88 -22.49
CA GLY A 530 -0.71 6.76 -22.05
C GLY A 530 -0.63 8.21 -22.59
N GLN A 531 0.30 8.51 -23.50
CA GLN A 531 0.54 9.86 -24.03
C GLN A 531 0.13 10.01 -25.50
N GLY A 532 -0.11 11.24 -25.96
CA GLY A 532 -0.39 11.56 -27.36
C GLY A 532 0.87 11.50 -28.24
N ALA A 533 0.72 11.22 -29.54
CA ALA A 533 1.85 11.07 -30.46
C ALA A 533 2.74 12.32 -30.55
N ALA A 534 2.14 13.52 -30.50
CA ALA A 534 2.88 14.79 -30.49
C ALA A 534 3.79 14.93 -29.27
N ILE A 535 3.32 14.53 -28.08
CA ILE A 535 4.10 14.57 -26.84
C ILE A 535 5.29 13.63 -26.94
N ARG A 536 5.07 12.40 -27.44
CA ARG A 536 6.17 11.44 -27.64
C ARG A 536 7.22 11.99 -28.60
N GLY A 537 6.81 12.70 -29.65
CA GLY A 537 7.72 13.36 -30.60
C GLY A 537 8.57 14.44 -29.93
N GLU A 538 7.95 15.34 -29.17
CA GLU A 538 8.65 16.43 -28.47
C GLU A 538 9.59 15.90 -27.37
N ALA A 539 9.12 14.96 -26.56
CA ALA A 539 9.92 14.32 -25.52
C ALA A 539 11.13 13.57 -26.10
N ARG A 540 10.94 12.86 -27.22
CA ARG A 540 12.03 12.17 -27.94
C ARG A 540 13.04 13.15 -28.52
N ALA A 541 12.59 14.26 -29.12
CA ALA A 541 13.48 15.28 -29.64
C ALA A 541 14.34 15.90 -28.53
N PHE A 542 13.73 16.20 -27.37
CA PHE A 542 14.45 16.68 -26.19
C PHE A 542 15.44 15.65 -25.65
N TRP A 543 14.99 14.40 -25.47
CA TRP A 543 15.83 13.30 -24.98
C TRP A 543 17.07 13.09 -25.83
N ASN A 544 16.90 13.12 -27.16
CA ASN A 544 17.99 12.99 -28.12
C ASN A 544 18.94 14.20 -28.07
N ALA A 545 18.41 15.42 -27.93
CA ALA A 545 19.22 16.65 -27.87
C ALA A 545 20.13 16.70 -26.64
N VAL A 546 19.69 16.15 -25.51
CA VAL A 546 20.44 16.10 -24.25
C VAL A 546 21.36 14.87 -24.18
N GLY A 547 21.19 13.89 -25.07
CA GLY A 547 21.93 12.63 -25.02
C GLY A 547 21.50 11.75 -23.84
N GLY A 548 20.19 11.71 -23.54
CA GLY A 548 19.62 11.04 -22.37
C GLY A 548 20.07 9.59 -22.18
N ASP A 549 20.17 8.81 -23.26
CA ASP A 549 20.60 7.40 -23.22
C ASP A 549 21.98 7.24 -22.57
N ARG A 550 22.92 8.15 -22.86
CA ARG A 550 24.28 8.10 -22.30
C ARG A 550 24.30 8.37 -20.81
N ILE A 551 23.41 9.23 -20.33
CA ILE A 551 23.28 9.57 -18.91
C ILE A 551 22.76 8.36 -18.16
N VAL A 552 21.64 7.81 -18.62
CA VAL A 552 21.03 6.61 -18.03
C VAL A 552 22.05 5.47 -18.04
N MET A 553 22.77 5.26 -19.14
CA MET A 553 23.85 4.27 -19.22
C MET A 553 24.95 4.51 -18.18
N ALA A 554 25.42 5.74 -18.00
CA ALA A 554 26.47 6.05 -17.03
C ALA A 554 26.01 5.74 -15.60
N HIS A 555 24.78 6.11 -15.24
CA HIS A 555 24.21 5.83 -13.92
C HIS A 555 23.97 4.33 -13.70
N ILE A 556 23.42 3.61 -14.69
CA ILE A 556 23.26 2.15 -14.62
C ILE A 556 24.61 1.44 -14.48
N THR A 557 25.62 1.86 -15.25
CA THR A 557 26.97 1.27 -15.17
C THR A 557 27.57 1.47 -13.79
N ARG A 558 27.45 2.68 -13.23
CA ARG A 558 27.90 2.99 -11.86
C ARG A 558 27.16 2.18 -10.82
N TYR A 559 25.85 2.02 -10.98
CA TYR A 559 25.00 1.23 -10.10
C TYR A 559 25.39 -0.25 -10.12
N LEU A 560 25.53 -0.85 -11.30
CA LEU A 560 25.95 -2.24 -11.44
C LEU A 560 27.37 -2.48 -10.90
N ALA A 561 28.28 -1.50 -11.02
CA ALA A 561 29.62 -1.56 -10.45
C ALA A 561 29.60 -1.49 -8.91
N ARG A 562 28.77 -0.62 -8.33
CA ARG A 562 28.57 -0.52 -6.87
C ARG A 562 27.93 -1.79 -6.29
N ASN A 563 26.98 -2.37 -7.01
CA ASN A 563 26.23 -3.56 -6.62
C ASN A 563 26.82 -4.85 -7.23
N THR A 564 28.14 -4.92 -7.42
CA THR A 564 28.82 -6.09 -8.01
C THR A 564 28.60 -7.36 -7.20
N VAL A 565 28.51 -7.26 -5.86
CA VAL A 565 28.29 -8.40 -4.96
C VAL A 565 26.85 -8.94 -5.05
N THR A 566 25.87 -8.06 -5.28
CA THR A 566 24.44 -8.42 -5.39
C THR A 566 24.00 -8.66 -6.84
N ASN A 567 24.89 -8.45 -7.81
CA ASN A 567 24.67 -8.71 -9.23
C ASN A 567 24.89 -10.21 -9.55
N LEU A 568 23.90 -11.04 -9.20
CA LEU A 568 23.95 -12.50 -9.31
C LEU A 568 24.31 -13.04 -10.72
N HIS A 569 24.13 -12.23 -11.77
CA HIS A 569 24.28 -12.65 -13.16
C HIS A 569 25.37 -11.89 -13.93
N TYR A 570 26.23 -11.12 -13.25
CA TYR A 570 27.24 -10.27 -13.89
C TYR A 570 26.65 -9.41 -15.02
N ALA A 571 25.47 -8.84 -14.79
CA ALA A 571 24.81 -7.97 -15.75
C ALA A 571 25.76 -6.82 -16.12
N THR A 572 25.94 -6.60 -17.42
CA THR A 572 26.77 -5.54 -17.98
C THR A 572 25.90 -4.58 -18.77
N SER A 573 26.16 -3.29 -18.64
CA SER A 573 25.50 -2.27 -19.44
C SER A 573 26.03 -2.33 -20.86
N LYS A 574 25.22 -2.80 -21.79
CA LYS A 574 25.52 -2.80 -23.22
C LYS A 574 24.72 -1.69 -23.92
N PRO A 575 25.35 -0.80 -24.70
CA PRO A 575 24.66 0.32 -25.35
C PRO A 575 23.65 -0.12 -26.42
N GLU A 576 23.68 -1.38 -26.85
CA GLU A 576 22.78 -1.95 -27.87
C GLU A 576 21.36 -2.24 -27.34
N PHE A 577 21.14 -2.17 -26.02
CA PHE A 577 19.89 -2.58 -25.36
C PHE A 577 19.12 -1.42 -24.71
N ILE A 578 19.55 -0.17 -24.94
CA ILE A 578 18.85 1.06 -24.56
C ILE A 578 18.40 1.75 -25.84
#